data_AF-A0A0C9UPT4-F1
#
_entry.id   AF-A0A0C9UPT4-F1
#
_cell.length_a   1.000
_cell.length_b   1.000
_cell.length_c   1.000
_cell.angle_alpha   90.00
_cell.angle_beta   90.00
_cell.angle_gamma   90.00
#
_symmetry.space_group_name_H-M   'P 1'
#
loop_
_entity.id
_entity.type
_entity.pdbx_description
1 polymer ?
#
loop_
_entity_poly.entity_id
_entity_poly.type
_entity_poly.pdbx_seq_one_letter_code
_entity_poly.pdbx_strand_id
1 'polypeptide(L)'
;MAMQGSSAQLTGTISARLQYEDIDETREFDVLNLDKYDIVLGTPFLYQHQVVMSLNPMRVIIGTAVSQPLASNYNVVRIASLTAAATEIDLERVRETLKKEAMDLCRTAEEYL
;
A
#
# COMPACT_ATOMS: atom_id res chain seq x y z
N MET A 1 10.21 20.84 -7.28
CA MET A 1 8.76 20.56 -7.22
C MET A 1 8.51 19.95 -5.86
N ALA A 2 7.75 20.64 -5.00
CA ALA A 2 7.43 20.18 -3.66
C ALA A 2 5.95 19.83 -3.67
N MET A 3 5.62 18.55 -3.59
CA MET A 3 4.24 18.12 -3.52
C MET A 3 3.71 18.42 -2.10
N GLN A 4 3.03 19.57 -2.00
CA GLN A 4 2.32 20.01 -0.81
C GLN A 4 0.95 19.32 -0.79
N GLY A 5 0.77 18.37 0.12
CA GLY A 5 -0.54 17.78 0.40
C GLY A 5 -0.49 16.33 0.83
N SER A 6 -1.22 15.99 1.88
CA SER A 6 -1.41 14.67 2.53
C SER A 6 -2.01 13.57 1.62
N SER A 7 -1.97 13.74 0.30
CA SER A 7 -2.52 12.84 -0.69
C SER A 7 -1.38 12.25 -1.51
N ALA A 8 -0.50 11.46 -0.87
CA ALA A 8 0.27 10.48 -1.62
C ALA A 8 -0.76 9.49 -2.19
N GLN A 9 -1.09 9.65 -3.47
CA GLN A 9 -2.11 8.84 -4.12
C GLN A 9 -1.56 7.43 -4.24
N LEU A 10 -2.06 6.53 -3.38
CA LEU A 10 -1.77 5.10 -3.49
C LEU A 10 -2.21 4.65 -4.88
N THR A 11 -1.24 4.32 -5.73
CA THR A 11 -1.51 3.93 -7.12
C THR A 11 -1.93 2.45 -7.18
N GLY A 12 -1.50 1.66 -6.20
CA GLY A 12 -1.88 0.26 -6.02
C GLY A 12 -0.91 -0.47 -5.09
N THR A 13 -1.07 -1.78 -4.99
CA THR A 13 -0.16 -2.67 -4.26
C THR A 13 0.49 -3.62 -5.24
N ILE A 14 1.80 -3.86 -5.09
CA ILE A 14 2.56 -4.82 -5.91
C ILE A 14 3.27 -5.83 -5.02
N SER A 15 3.43 -7.06 -5.51
CA SER A 15 4.28 -8.05 -4.87
C SER A 15 5.66 -8.03 -5.53
N ALA A 16 6.71 -7.81 -4.74
CA ALA A 16 8.09 -7.75 -5.22
C ALA A 16 9.02 -8.60 -4.35
N ARG A 17 10.03 -9.21 -4.98
CA ARG A 17 11.11 -9.91 -4.26
C ARG A 17 12.12 -8.89 -3.75
N LEU A 18 12.23 -8.77 -2.44
CA LEU A 18 13.20 -7.94 -1.74
C LEU A 18 14.42 -8.80 -1.38
N GLN A 19 15.59 -8.40 -1.88
CA GLN A 19 16.88 -9.00 -1.52
C GLN A 19 17.79 -7.93 -0.91
N TYR A 20 18.21 -8.12 0.33
CA TYR A 20 19.11 -7.22 1.04
C TYR A 20 19.89 -7.97 2.12
N GLU A 21 21.22 -7.96 2.04
CA GLU A 21 22.09 -8.80 2.89
C GLU A 21 21.63 -10.26 2.87
N ASP A 22 21.25 -10.81 4.02
CA ASP A 22 20.75 -12.19 4.16
C ASP A 22 19.22 -12.30 3.99
N ILE A 23 18.51 -11.18 3.79
CA ILE A 23 17.07 -11.16 3.55
C ILE A 23 16.79 -11.48 2.09
N ASP A 24 15.92 -12.47 1.85
CA ASP A 24 15.36 -12.80 0.55
C ASP A 24 13.89 -13.21 0.72
N GLU A 25 12.97 -12.28 0.49
CA GLU A 25 11.54 -12.51 0.67
C GLU A 25 10.68 -11.80 -0.38
N THR A 26 9.49 -12.33 -0.63
CA THR A 26 8.47 -11.66 -1.43
C THR A 26 7.55 -10.87 -0.52
N ARG A 27 7.42 -9.57 -0.75
CA ARG A 27 6.64 -8.64 0.08
C ARG A 27 5.72 -7.78 -0.78
N GLU A 28 4.58 -7.41 -0.21
CA GLU A 28 3.68 -6.42 -0.79
C GLU A 28 4.14 -5.00 -0.47
N PHE A 29 4.19 -4.16 -1.50
CA PHE A 29 4.55 -2.75 -1.41
C PHE A 29 3.42 -1.88 -1.95
N ASP A 30 3.18 -0.79 -1.25
CA ASP A 30 2.32 0.29 -1.70
C ASP A 30 3.06 1.17 -2.70
N VAL A 31 2.53 1.29 -3.92
CA VAL A 31 3.12 2.11 -4.98
C VAL A 31 2.69 3.54 -4.81
N LEU A 32 3.68 4.41 -4.59
CA LEU A 32 3.50 5.84 -4.36
C LEU A 32 4.41 6.59 -5.34
N ASN A 33 3.94 7.74 -5.85
CA ASN A 33 4.79 8.64 -6.61
C ASN A 33 5.70 9.41 -5.64
N LEU A 34 6.89 8.86 -5.38
CA LEU A 34 7.87 9.42 -4.46
C LEU A 34 8.94 10.19 -5.25
N ASP A 35 9.10 11.47 -4.95
CA ASP A 35 10.07 12.33 -5.66
C ASP A 35 11.54 12.00 -5.36
N LYS A 36 11.83 11.41 -4.18
CA LYS A 36 13.20 11.33 -3.62
C LYS A 36 13.62 9.93 -3.15
N TYR A 37 12.71 8.97 -3.14
CA TYR A 37 12.97 7.64 -2.61
C TYR A 37 12.44 6.61 -3.59
N ASP A 38 13.24 5.61 -3.91
CA ASP A 38 12.78 4.47 -4.70
C ASP A 38 11.92 3.52 -3.84
N ILE A 39 12.29 3.33 -2.57
CA ILE A 39 11.62 2.44 -1.62
C ILE A 39 11.67 3.07 -0.22
N VAL A 40 10.56 2.97 0.52
CA VAL A 40 10.49 3.32 1.94
C VAL A 40 10.21 2.07 2.75
N LEU A 41 11.13 1.73 3.65
CA LEU A 41 10.96 0.62 4.59
C LEU A 41 10.48 1.17 5.94
N GLY A 42 9.19 0.97 6.21
CA GLY A 42 8.53 1.48 7.40
C GLY A 42 8.88 0.71 8.68
N THR A 43 8.28 1.14 9.79
CA THR A 43 8.44 0.50 11.10
C THR A 43 8.06 -0.98 11.14
N PRO A 44 7.11 -1.51 10.33
CA PRO A 44 6.88 -2.95 10.28
C PRO A 44 8.13 -3.71 9.83
N PHE A 45 8.76 -3.31 8.73
CA PHE A 45 9.98 -3.96 8.24
C PHE A 45 11.09 -3.93 9.31
N LEU A 46 11.31 -2.76 9.91
CA LEU A 46 12.33 -2.59 10.95
C LEU A 46 12.09 -3.49 12.16
N TYR A 47 10.83 -3.62 12.59
CA TYR A 47 10.45 -4.49 13.70
C TYR A 47 10.64 -5.97 13.34
N GLN A 48 10.12 -6.39 12.18
CA GLN A 48 10.12 -7.78 11.75
C GLN A 48 11.54 -8.34 11.56
N HIS A 49 12.49 -7.52 11.12
CA HIS A 49 13.88 -7.92 10.93
C HIS A 49 14.80 -7.52 12.10
N GLN A 50 14.22 -7.02 13.20
CA GLN A 50 14.95 -6.58 14.39
C GLN A 50 16.09 -5.61 14.07
N VAL A 51 15.80 -4.63 13.21
CA VAL A 51 16.80 -3.69 12.70
C VAL A 51 17.28 -2.75 13.80
N VAL A 52 18.60 -2.67 13.97
CA VAL A 52 19.26 -1.74 14.89
C VAL A 52 19.90 -0.61 14.11
N MET A 53 19.52 0.62 14.43
CA MET A 53 20.11 1.82 13.85
C MET A 53 20.93 2.56 14.90
N SER A 54 22.23 2.74 14.63
CA SER A 54 23.12 3.62 15.38
C SER A 54 23.35 4.88 14.56
N LEU A 55 23.32 6.05 15.19
CA LEU A 55 23.49 7.34 14.49
C LEU A 55 24.87 7.96 14.71
N ASN A 56 25.69 7.41 15.60
CA ASN A 56 27.04 7.88 15.88
C ASN A 56 27.92 6.76 16.49
N PRO A 57 28.66 5.97 15.69
CA PRO A 57 28.75 6.05 14.23
C PRO A 57 27.45 5.61 13.53
N MET A 58 27.19 6.13 12.33
CA MET A 58 26.05 5.67 11.52
C MET A 58 26.24 4.19 11.17
N ARG A 59 25.34 3.33 11.66
CA ARG A 59 25.30 1.90 11.33
C ARG A 59 23.87 1.41 11.30
N VAL A 60 23.61 0.47 10.40
CA VAL A 60 22.36 -0.31 10.35
C VAL A 60 22.77 -1.78 10.48
N ILE A 61 22.10 -2.51 11.35
CA ILE A 61 22.35 -3.94 11.59
C ILE A 61 21.03 -4.67 11.46
N ILE A 62 20.99 -5.70 10.62
CA ILE A 62 19.84 -6.61 10.51
C ILE A 62 19.96 -7.69 11.58
N GLY A 63 18.96 -7.80 12.46
CA GLY A 63 18.97 -8.80 13.54
C GLY A 63 18.59 -10.19 13.05
N THR A 64 17.64 -10.28 12.11
CA THR A 64 17.15 -11.56 11.57
C THR A 64 16.89 -11.49 10.07
N ALA A 65 17.39 -12.48 9.33
CA ALA A 65 17.13 -12.63 7.89
C ALA A 65 15.65 -12.90 7.56
N VAL A 66 14.95 -13.62 8.45
CA VAL A 66 13.54 -13.99 8.27
C VAL A 66 12.64 -13.01 9.02
N SER A 67 11.66 -12.44 8.31
CA SER A 67 10.66 -11.54 8.89
C SER A 67 9.89 -12.22 10.02
N GLN A 68 10.02 -11.68 11.23
CA GLN A 68 9.27 -12.13 12.40
C GLN A 68 7.80 -11.68 12.35
N PRO A 69 6.88 -12.39 13.01
CA PRO A 69 5.50 -11.91 13.14
C PRO A 69 5.45 -10.60 13.93
N LEU A 70 4.55 -9.70 13.54
CA LEU A 70 4.22 -8.51 14.34
C LEU A 70 3.49 -8.97 15.62
N ALA A 71 4.24 -9.19 16.70
CA ALA A 71 3.66 -9.62 17.97
C ALA A 71 2.87 -8.48 18.61
N SER A 72 1.65 -8.76 19.10
CA SER A 72 0.79 -7.79 19.78
C SER A 72 1.25 -7.45 21.20
N ASN A 73 2.47 -7.82 21.55
CA ASN A 73 2.97 -7.83 22.92
C ASN A 73 3.56 -6.44 23.20
N TYR A 74 2.63 -5.48 23.37
CA TYR A 74 2.83 -4.07 23.66
C TYR A 74 3.40 -3.22 22.50
N ASN A 75 2.72 -2.11 22.19
CA ASN A 75 3.06 -1.05 21.23
C ASN A 75 2.85 -1.29 19.72
N VAL A 76 2.22 -2.40 19.30
CA VAL A 76 1.74 -2.55 17.92
C VAL A 76 0.26 -2.22 17.85
N VAL A 77 -0.10 -1.08 17.25
CA VAL A 77 -1.50 -0.71 16.97
C VAL A 77 -1.84 -1.15 15.56
N ARG A 78 -2.68 -2.18 15.42
CA ARG A 78 -3.22 -2.57 14.12
C ARG A 78 -4.42 -1.70 13.79
N ILE A 79 -4.24 -0.74 12.90
CA ILE A 79 -5.36 0.01 12.33
C ILE A 79 -5.97 -0.88 11.25
N ALA A 80 -7.09 -1.53 11.55
CA ALA A 80 -7.85 -2.22 10.53
C ALA A 80 -8.41 -1.16 9.57
N SER A 81 -8.01 -1.23 8.30
CA SER A 81 -8.58 -0.40 7.25
C SER A 81 -10.08 -0.71 7.14
N LEU A 82 -10.93 0.21 7.59
CA LEU A 82 -12.39 0.09 7.50
C LEU A 82 -12.91 0.22 6.05
N THR A 83 -12.02 0.44 5.09
CA THR A 83 -12.38 0.68 3.69
C THR A 83 -13.05 -0.52 3.03
N ALA A 84 -12.71 -1.75 3.44
CA ALA A 84 -13.34 -2.97 2.92
C ALA A 84 -14.77 -3.20 3.44
N ALA A 85 -15.13 -2.65 4.61
CA ALA A 85 -16.47 -2.83 5.17
C ALA A 85 -17.51 -1.89 4.51
N ALA A 86 -17.08 -0.81 3.88
CA ALA A 86 -17.95 0.17 3.22
C ALA A 86 -18.21 -0.13 1.73
N THR A 87 -17.51 -1.09 1.12
CA THR A 87 -17.41 -1.15 -0.35
C THR A 87 -18.34 -2.14 -1.05
N GLU A 88 -18.80 -3.24 -0.45
CA GLU A 88 -19.59 -4.21 -1.23
C GLU A 88 -21.07 -3.82 -1.40
N ILE A 89 -21.71 -3.23 -0.38
CA ILE A 89 -23.14 -2.94 -0.42
C ILE A 89 -23.46 -1.65 -1.18
N ASP A 90 -22.59 -0.64 -1.10
CA ASP A 90 -22.84 0.66 -1.76
C ASP A 90 -22.33 0.71 -3.21
N LEU A 91 -21.26 0.01 -3.57
CA LEU A 91 -20.75 0.03 -4.95
C LEU A 91 -21.75 -0.57 -5.94
N GLU A 92 -22.40 -1.69 -5.61
CA GLU A 92 -23.36 -2.29 -6.55
C GLU A 92 -24.59 -1.39 -6.72
N ARG A 93 -25.05 -0.75 -5.64
CA ARG A 93 -26.16 0.21 -5.71
C ARG A 93 -25.81 1.45 -6.53
N VAL A 94 -24.62 2.01 -6.34
CA VAL A 94 -24.12 3.15 -7.12
C VAL A 94 -23.97 2.76 -8.59
N ARG A 95 -23.44 1.57 -8.86
CA ARG A 95 -23.27 1.02 -10.21
C ARG A 95 -24.60 0.83 -10.93
N GLU A 96 -25.63 0.31 -10.27
CA GLU A 96 -26.96 0.18 -10.86
C GLU A 96 -27.64 1.54 -11.10
N THR A 97 -27.47 2.49 -10.19
CA THR A 97 -27.94 3.88 -10.39
C THR A 97 -27.29 4.52 -11.60
N LEU A 98 -25.95 4.43 -11.69
CA LEU A 98 -25.18 4.99 -12.80
C LEU A 98 -25.52 4.34 -14.14
N LYS A 99 -25.70 3.00 -14.20
CA LYS A 99 -26.14 2.31 -15.41
C LYS A 99 -27.51 2.80 -15.86
N LYS A 100 -28.46 2.93 -14.93
CA LYS A 100 -29.82 3.37 -15.22
C LYS A 100 -29.85 4.80 -15.77
N GLU A 101 -29.09 5.71 -15.17
CA GLU A 101 -29.00 7.10 -15.63
C GLU A 101 -28.20 7.23 -16.94
N ALA A 102 -27.21 6.38 -17.16
CA ALA A 102 -26.44 6.36 -18.41
C ALA A 102 -27.17 5.68 -19.58
N MET A 103 -28.29 4.99 -19.37
CA MET A 103 -29.06 4.37 -20.48
C MET A 103 -29.49 5.40 -21.52
N ASP A 104 -29.87 6.61 -21.11
CA ASP A 104 -30.27 7.69 -22.03
C ASP A 104 -29.07 8.26 -22.83
N LEU A 105 -27.84 8.02 -22.36
CA LEU A 105 -26.60 8.46 -23.02
C LEU A 105 -26.03 7.39 -23.95
N CYS A 106 -26.40 6.13 -23.76
CA CYS A 106 -26.00 5.01 -24.62
C CYS A 106 -26.83 5.00 -25.91
N ARG A 107 -26.50 5.88 -26.85
CA ARG A 107 -26.92 5.70 -28.26
C ARG A 107 -26.37 4.36 -28.75
N THR A 108 -27.24 3.54 -29.31
CA THR A 108 -26.82 2.29 -29.95
C THR A 108 -25.85 2.62 -31.08
N ALA A 109 -24.80 1.81 -31.23
CA ALA A 109 -23.82 1.95 -32.32
C ALA A 109 -24.43 1.84 -33.73
N GLU A 110 -25.73 1.60 -33.83
CA GLU A 110 -26.52 1.56 -35.05
C GLU A 110 -26.88 2.96 -35.58
N GLU A 111 -26.75 4.04 -34.81
CA GLU A 111 -26.98 5.41 -35.30
C GLU A 111 -25.81 6.01 -36.11
N TYR A 112 -24.71 5.25 -36.30
CA TYR A 112 -23.51 5.69 -37.04
C TYR A 112 -23.20 4.85 -38.30
N LEU A 113 -24.12 3.98 -38.74
CA LEU A 113 -24.06 3.29 -40.04
C LEU A 113 -25.13 3.84 -40.99
#